data_AF-A0A3G3M2U6-F1
#
_entry.id   AF-A0A3G3M2U6-F1
#
_cell.length_a   1.000
_cell.length_b   1.000
_cell.length_c   1.000
_cell.angle_alpha   90.00
_cell.angle_beta   90.00
_cell.angle_gamma   90.00
#
_symmetry.space_group_name_H-M   'P 1'
#
loop_
_entity.id
_entity.type
_entity.pdbx_description
1 polymer ?
#
loop_
_entity_poly.entity_id
_entity_poly.type
_entity_poly.pdbx_seq_one_letter_code
_entity_poly.pdbx_strand_id
1 'polypeptide(L)'
;LSVQYCDGLRGVLVIRDPFDPFSRLYDIDDDSTIITLADWYHTAAANIKSPAAPDSTLINGLGRYLNGPASDLAVINVQHGKRYRFRLVSISCDPNF
;
A
#
# COMPACT_ATOMS: atom_id res chain seq x y z
N LEU A 1 -10.77 -18.22 -12.98
CA LEU A 1 -9.66 -17.33 -12.59
C LEU A 1 -9.64 -17.28 -11.06
N SER A 2 -8.51 -17.47 -10.40
CA SER A 2 -8.42 -17.33 -8.92
C SER A 2 -8.11 -15.87 -8.57
N VAL A 3 -8.67 -15.36 -7.48
CA VAL A 3 -8.53 -13.98 -6.98
C VAL A 3 -7.77 -13.91 -5.65
N GLN A 4 -6.91 -14.90 -5.39
CA GLN A 4 -6.20 -15.07 -4.10
C GLN A 4 -5.37 -13.86 -3.65
N TYR A 5 -4.84 -13.05 -4.56
CA TYR A 5 -4.06 -11.87 -4.17
C TYR A 5 -4.93 -10.82 -3.44
N CYS A 6 -6.25 -10.83 -3.64
CA CYS A 6 -7.22 -10.01 -2.90
C CYS A 6 -7.39 -10.43 -1.46
N ASP A 7 -7.14 -11.71 -1.15
CA ASP A 7 -7.09 -12.23 0.22
C ASP A 7 -5.76 -11.88 0.93
N GLY A 8 -4.90 -11.09 0.29
CA GLY A 8 -3.71 -10.51 0.91
C GLY A 8 -2.38 -11.12 0.50
N LEU A 9 -2.34 -12.12 -0.40
CA LEU A 9 -1.09 -12.64 -0.96
C LEU A 9 -0.52 -11.67 -2.01
N ARG A 10 0.00 -10.54 -1.54
CA ARG A 10 0.52 -9.42 -2.33
C ARG A 10 1.51 -8.62 -1.51
N GLY A 11 2.44 -7.95 -2.18
CA GLY A 11 3.49 -7.16 -1.53
C GLY A 11 4.28 -6.36 -2.54
N VAL A 12 5.35 -5.72 -2.07
CA VAL A 12 6.21 -4.87 -2.90
C VAL A 12 7.54 -5.56 -3.17
N LEU A 13 7.99 -5.47 -4.42
CA LEU A 13 9.36 -5.79 -4.82
C LEU A 13 10.04 -4.51 -5.28
N VAL A 14 11.09 -4.09 -4.57
CA VAL A 14 11.93 -2.96 -4.96
C VAL A 14 13.27 -3.47 -5.46
N ILE A 15 13.57 -3.22 -6.74
CA ILE A 15 14.91 -3.42 -7.30
C ILE A 15 15.64 -2.07 -7.26
N ARG A 16 16.77 -2.03 -6.55
CA ARG A 16 17.58 -0.82 -6.38
C ARG A 16 18.75 -0.85 -7.36
N ASP A 17 18.96 0.25 -8.06
CA ASP A 17 20.08 0.44 -8.98
C ASP A 17 21.26 1.07 -8.23
N PRO A 18 22.44 0.41 -8.16
CA PRO A 18 23.64 0.99 -7.57
C PRO A 18 24.10 2.30 -8.25
N PHE A 19 23.68 2.56 -9.49
CA PHE A 19 24.06 3.73 -10.28
C PHE A 19 22.85 4.61 -10.65
N ASP A 20 21.85 4.69 -9.77
CA ASP A 20 20.63 5.45 -10.01
C ASP A 20 20.91 6.91 -10.42
N PRO A 21 20.51 7.35 -11.63
CA PRO A 21 20.75 8.71 -12.11
C PRO A 21 20.03 9.78 -11.28
N PHE A 22 19.02 9.40 -10.51
CA PHE A 22 18.24 10.28 -9.64
C PHE A 22 18.73 10.27 -8.19
N SER A 23 19.79 9.53 -7.84
CA SER A 23 20.32 9.42 -6.48
C SER A 23 20.61 10.76 -5.79
N ARG A 24 20.89 11.83 -6.55
CA ARG A 24 21.12 13.17 -5.98
C ARG A 24 19.84 13.93 -5.59
N LEU A 25 18.65 13.44 -6.00
CA LEU A 25 17.36 14.11 -5.75
C LEU A 25 16.77 13.79 -4.38
N TYR A 26 17.29 12.79 -3.68
CA TYR A 26 16.81 12.34 -2.38
C TYR A 26 17.97 12.02 -1.44
N ASP A 27 17.68 11.94 -0.15
CA ASP A 27 18.64 11.59 0.89
C ASP A 27 18.37 10.17 1.46
N ILE A 28 17.11 9.70 1.38
CA ILE A 28 16.66 8.43 1.95
C ILE A 28 15.79 7.68 0.92
N ASP A 29 16.13 6.41 0.68
CA ASP A 29 15.41 5.44 -0.17
C ASP A 29 15.61 4.02 0.39
N ASP A 30 14.81 3.68 1.41
CA ASP A 30 14.84 2.41 2.13
C ASP A 30 13.42 1.89 2.36
N ASP A 31 13.24 0.85 3.17
CA ASP A 31 11.94 0.22 3.37
C ASP A 31 10.93 1.16 4.06
N SER A 32 11.39 2.22 4.75
CA SER A 32 10.51 3.23 5.37
C SER A 32 9.88 4.19 4.36
N THR A 33 10.39 4.23 3.12
CA THR A 33 9.87 5.10 2.05
C THR A 33 8.90 4.39 1.11
N ILE A 34 8.62 3.11 1.36
CA ILE A 34 7.61 2.36 0.61
C ILE A 34 6.21 2.72 1.13
N ILE A 35 5.31 3.07 0.21
CA ILE A 35 3.91 3.36 0.50
C ILE A 35 3.05 2.44 -0.37
N THR A 36 2.36 1.48 0.23
CA THR A 36 1.38 0.65 -0.46
C THR A 36 -0.02 1.19 -0.31
N LEU A 37 -0.81 1.09 -1.37
CA LEU A 37 -2.26 1.30 -1.36
C LEU A 37 -2.93 -0.04 -1.67
N ALA A 38 -3.78 -0.51 -0.77
CA ALA A 38 -4.55 -1.74 -0.94
C ALA A 38 -6.03 -1.52 -0.68
N ASP A 39 -6.87 -2.18 -1.47
CA ASP A 39 -8.29 -2.34 -1.20
C ASP A 39 -8.51 -3.56 -0.29
N TRP A 40 -9.33 -3.44 0.75
CA TRP A 40 -9.55 -4.51 1.69
C TRP A 40 -11.03 -4.84 1.84
N TYR A 41 -11.34 -6.13 1.82
CA TYR A 41 -12.69 -6.68 1.91
C TYR A 41 -12.81 -7.52 3.17
N HIS A 42 -13.92 -7.39 3.90
CA HIS A 42 -14.25 -8.25 5.02
C HIS A 42 -14.65 -9.66 4.56
N THR A 43 -15.12 -9.79 3.32
CA THR A 43 -15.50 -11.06 2.71
C THR A 43 -14.34 -11.60 1.89
N ALA A 44 -13.98 -12.88 2.11
CA ALA A 44 -12.94 -13.56 1.33
C ALA A 44 -13.26 -13.52 -0.18
N ALA A 45 -12.23 -13.36 -1.01
CA ALA A 45 -12.35 -13.08 -2.43
C ALA A 45 -13.15 -14.14 -3.20
N ALA A 46 -13.07 -15.41 -2.79
CA ALA A 46 -13.86 -16.50 -3.37
C ALA A 46 -15.39 -16.35 -3.17
N ASN A 47 -15.82 -15.57 -2.17
CA ASN A 47 -17.22 -15.39 -1.78
C ASN A 47 -17.76 -13.99 -2.11
N ILE A 48 -16.94 -13.10 -2.65
CA ILE A 48 -17.34 -11.76 -3.04
C ILE A 48 -18.33 -11.84 -4.21
N LYS A 49 -19.45 -11.11 -4.11
CA LYS A 49 -20.41 -10.95 -5.20
C LYS A 49 -20.20 -9.60 -5.88
N SER A 50 -20.19 -9.61 -7.21
CA SER A 50 -20.04 -8.39 -8.02
C SER A 50 -21.38 -7.62 -8.13
N PRO A 51 -21.37 -6.27 -8.10
CA PRO A 51 -20.21 -5.40 -7.91
C PRO A 51 -19.75 -5.39 -6.45
N ALA A 52 -18.43 -5.50 -6.24
CA ALA A 52 -17.83 -5.47 -4.92
C ALA A 52 -17.27 -4.08 -4.65
N ALA A 53 -17.56 -3.52 -3.48
CA ALA A 53 -16.88 -2.33 -2.98
C ALA A 53 -15.97 -2.76 -1.83
N PRO A 54 -14.73 -2.26 -1.76
CA PRO A 54 -13.88 -2.53 -0.61
C PRO A 54 -14.46 -1.87 0.64
N ASP A 55 -14.34 -2.55 1.77
CA ASP A 55 -14.74 -2.03 3.07
C ASP A 55 -13.79 -0.92 3.55
N SER A 56 -12.51 -1.01 3.16
CA SER A 56 -11.50 -0.01 3.53
C SER A 56 -10.38 0.11 2.50
N THR A 57 -9.69 1.24 2.59
CA THR A 57 -8.36 1.42 2.00
C THR A 57 -7.31 1.20 3.08
N LEU A 58 -6.29 0.42 2.77
CA LEU A 58 -5.12 0.23 3.61
C LEU A 58 -3.93 0.99 3.02
N ILE A 59 -3.28 1.80 3.85
CA ILE A 59 -1.97 2.38 3.58
C ILE A 59 -0.97 1.60 4.42
N ASN A 60 0.07 1.02 3.82
CA ASN A 60 1.06 0.19 4.52
C ASN A 60 0.42 -0.88 5.44
N GLY A 61 -0.69 -1.47 5.00
CA GLY A 61 -1.41 -2.53 5.73
C GLY A 61 -2.37 -2.06 6.82
N LEU A 62 -2.49 -0.76 7.07
CA LEU A 62 -3.37 -0.20 8.11
C LEU A 62 -4.43 0.72 7.51
N GLY A 63 -5.63 0.72 8.10
CA GLY A 63 -6.76 1.52 7.63
C GLY A 63 -7.99 1.36 8.51
N ARG A 64 -9.05 2.07 8.14
CA ARG A 64 -10.35 2.08 8.83
C ARG A 64 -11.47 1.89 7.82
N TYR A 65 -12.56 1.30 8.26
CA TYR A 65 -13.81 1.16 7.51
C TYR A 65 -14.94 1.95 8.18
N LEU A 66 -15.99 2.27 7.42
CA LEU A 66 -17.14 3.00 7.92
C LEU A 66 -17.82 2.25 9.08
N ASN A 67 -18.08 2.94 10.20
CA ASN A 67 -18.65 2.37 11.44
C ASN A 67 -17.77 1.30 12.12
N GLY A 68 -16.50 1.17 11.73
CA GLY A 68 -15.52 0.32 12.39
C GLY A 68 -14.91 0.94 13.65
N PRO A 69 -14.08 0.17 14.38
CA PRO A 69 -13.30 0.72 15.49
C PRO A 69 -12.28 1.74 15.00
N ALA A 70 -11.77 2.56 15.92
CA ALA A 70 -10.66 3.46 15.66
C ALA A 70 -9.32 2.69 15.58
N SER A 71 -9.18 1.75 14.64
CA SER A 71 -7.94 1.01 14.39
C SER A 71 -6.77 1.94 14.10
N ASP A 72 -5.56 1.42 14.28
CA ASP A 72 -4.34 2.16 14.04
C ASP A 72 -4.23 2.62 12.57
N LEU A 73 -3.51 3.72 12.37
CA LEU A 73 -3.24 4.28 11.06
C LEU A 73 -1.75 4.16 10.75
N ALA A 74 -1.40 4.00 9.48
CA ALA A 74 -0.02 4.03 9.05
C ALA A 74 0.61 5.40 9.33
N VAL A 75 1.81 5.37 9.90
CA VAL A 75 2.63 6.55 10.14
C VAL A 75 3.87 6.46 9.27
N ILE A 76 4.05 7.47 8.42
CA ILE A 76 5.23 7.61 7.57
C ILE A 76 6.10 8.69 8.21
N ASN A 77 7.20 8.27 8.83
CA ASN A 77 8.07 9.17 9.57
C ASN A 77 9.01 9.90 8.63
N VAL A 78 9.18 11.21 8.86
CA VAL A 78 10.13 12.05 8.13
C VAL A 78 10.92 12.92 9.09
N GLN A 79 12.12 13.31 8.67
CA GLN A 79 12.96 14.27 9.37
C GLN A 79 12.95 15.60 8.62
N HIS A 80 12.80 16.70 9.35
CA HIS A 80 12.85 18.03 8.78
C HIS A 80 14.18 18.27 8.04
N GLY A 81 14.12 18.82 6.83
CA GLY A 81 15.29 19.10 5.99
C GLY A 81 15.82 17.92 5.16
N LYS A 82 15.21 16.74 5.25
CA LYS A 82 15.54 15.56 4.42
C LYS A 82 14.54 15.39 3.27
N ARG A 83 15.05 14.84 2.16
CA ARG A 83 14.28 14.47 0.96
C ARG A 83 14.16 12.96 0.88
N TYR A 84 12.97 12.46 0.59
CA TYR A 84 12.65 11.04 0.58
C TYR A 84 12.21 10.61 -0.81
N ARG A 85 12.72 9.47 -1.29
CA ARG A 85 12.16 8.83 -2.48
C ARG A 85 11.00 7.92 -2.05
N PHE A 86 9.80 8.50 -1.95
CA PHE A 86 8.61 7.71 -1.71
C PHE A 86 8.29 6.81 -2.90
N ARG A 87 8.15 5.51 -2.65
CA ARG A 87 7.81 4.50 -3.65
C ARG A 87 6.35 4.13 -3.45
N LEU A 88 5.48 4.80 -4.19
CA LEU A 88 4.04 4.54 -4.16
C LEU A 88 3.70 3.33 -5.03
N VAL A 89 3.03 2.33 -4.45
CA VAL A 89 2.67 1.09 -5.15
C VAL A 89 1.21 0.76 -4.89
N SER A 90 0.40 0.74 -5.95
CA SER A 90 -0.92 0.14 -5.89
C SER A 90 -0.77 -1.38 -5.88
N ILE A 91 -1.27 -2.00 -4.82
CA ILE A 91 -1.43 -3.46 -4.73
C ILE A 91 -2.92 -3.84 -4.75
N SER A 92 -3.74 -2.96 -5.35
CA SER A 92 -5.20 -3.07 -5.45
C SER A 92 -5.67 -4.29 -6.25
N CYS A 93 -6.85 -4.81 -5.91
CA CYS A 93 -7.56 -5.80 -6.72
C CYS A 93 -8.50 -5.21 -7.77
N ASP A 94 -9.11 -4.07 -7.48
CA ASP A 94 -10.08 -3.43 -8.39
C ASP A 94 -9.99 -1.90 -8.38
N PRO A 95 -10.14 -1.18 -7.25
CA PRO A 95 -10.13 0.29 -7.25
C PRO A 95 -8.88 0.90 -7.89
N ASN A 96 -9.11 1.95 -8.68
CA ASN A 96 -8.07 2.85 -9.14
C ASN A 96 -7.83 3.94 -8.07
N PHE A 97 -6.61 4.03 -7.58
CA PHE A 97 -6.16 5.03 -6.59
C PHE A 97 -5.45 6.20 -7.25
#